data_AF-A0A3D2SIL3-F1
#
_entry.id   AF-A0A3D2SIL3-F1
#
_cell.length_a   1.000
_cell.length_b   1.000
_cell.length_c   1.000
_cell.angle_alpha   90.00
_cell.angle_beta   90.00
_cell.angle_gamma   90.00
#
_symmetry.space_group_name_H-M   'P 1'
#
loop_
_entity.id
_entity.type
_entity.pdbx_description
1 polymer ?
#
loop_
_entity_poly.entity_id
_entity_poly.type
_entity_poly.pdbx_seq_one_letter_code
_entity_poly.pdbx_strand_id
1 'polypeptide(L)'
;MKAETEQVHWLVFFNDQLLLEKKDNKCVLPLGAQPPVKPLADTTIHSITTPMGQVCKAFSIDEAVHENEKFFMTGLRASYDCLPYSQYQIAGKAHEILHWDKNSNFCPACGTPTEKREPIMKKCPNCGNELYPAISTAILALIQKEDSLLLVHARNFRGPFHSLVAGFLETGETLEECVAREVMEETGLKIKNIKYFGNQPWPYPSGLMVGFIADYESGEIKLQEEELSEGRFYTKDHLPELPRRLSLARKMIDWWIEKQK
;
A
#
# COMPACT_ATOMS: atom_id res chain seq x y z
N MET A 1 -29.17 32.82 -9.27
CA MET A 1 -28.02 31.93 -9.49
C MET A 1 -28.33 30.59 -8.83
N LYS A 2 -28.57 29.53 -9.61
CA LYS A 2 -28.65 28.18 -9.04
C LYS A 2 -27.23 27.83 -8.56
N ALA A 3 -27.08 27.47 -7.29
CA ALA A 3 -25.82 26.92 -6.83
C ALA A 3 -25.55 25.65 -7.65
N GLU A 4 -24.58 25.71 -8.57
CA GLU A 4 -24.05 24.49 -9.18
C GLU A 4 -23.57 23.63 -8.02
N THR A 5 -24.27 22.51 -7.81
CA THR A 5 -23.96 21.62 -6.71
C THR A 5 -22.65 20.95 -7.09
N GLU A 6 -21.56 21.36 -6.44
CA GLU A 6 -20.20 20.93 -6.74
C GLU A 6 -20.13 19.39 -6.78
N GLN A 7 -19.77 18.84 -7.94
CA GLN A 7 -19.62 17.41 -8.11
C GLN A 7 -18.29 16.96 -7.51
N VAL A 8 -18.33 15.90 -6.70
CA VAL A 8 -17.12 15.33 -6.09
C VAL A 8 -17.07 13.82 -6.35
N HIS A 9 -15.86 13.27 -6.40
CA HIS A 9 -15.70 11.81 -6.39
C HIS A 9 -15.95 11.27 -4.99
N TRP A 10 -16.68 10.16 -4.93
CA TRP A 10 -17.00 9.46 -3.69
C TRP A 10 -16.20 8.16 -3.59
N LEU A 11 -15.48 8.01 -2.49
CA LEU A 11 -14.73 6.81 -2.14
C LEU A 11 -15.47 6.11 -0.99
N VAL A 12 -16.28 5.12 -1.33
CA VAL A 12 -17.10 4.39 -0.36
C VAL A 12 -16.49 3.03 -0.14
N PHE A 13 -16.15 2.72 1.11
CA PHE A 13 -15.50 1.47 1.48
C PHE A 13 -16.39 0.57 2.34
N PHE A 14 -16.40 -0.72 2.04
CA PHE A 14 -16.84 -1.77 2.96
C PHE A 14 -15.64 -2.69 3.22
N ASN A 15 -15.11 -2.67 4.45
CA ASN A 15 -13.79 -3.25 4.75
C ASN A 15 -12.71 -2.74 3.77
N ASP A 16 -12.06 -3.63 3.02
CA ASP A 16 -11.05 -3.33 2.00
C ASP A 16 -11.63 -3.17 0.58
N GLN A 17 -12.95 -3.32 0.43
CA GLN A 17 -13.64 -3.22 -0.85
C GLN A 17 -14.06 -1.78 -1.14
N LEU A 18 -13.73 -1.31 -2.33
CA LEU A 18 -14.07 0.01 -2.86
C LEU A 18 -15.28 -0.09 -3.79
N LEU A 19 -16.27 0.78 -3.58
CA LEU A 19 -17.41 0.96 -4.49
C LEU A 19 -16.96 1.67 -5.77
N LEU A 20 -17.25 1.06 -6.92
CA LEU A 20 -16.92 1.58 -8.24
C LEU A 20 -18.17 1.68 -9.12
N GLU A 21 -18.17 2.66 -10.02
CA GLU A 21 -19.19 2.86 -11.03
C GLU A 21 -18.75 2.25 -12.37
N LYS A 22 -19.65 1.48 -12.99
CA LYS A 22 -19.50 0.93 -14.34
C LYS A 22 -19.78 2.04 -15.36
N LYS A 23 -18.79 2.39 -16.18
CA LYS A 23 -18.93 3.45 -17.21
C LYS A 23 -18.16 3.10 -18.47
N ASP A 24 -18.86 2.92 -19.59
CA ASP A 24 -18.28 2.69 -20.93
C ASP A 24 -17.20 1.59 -20.96
N ASN A 25 -17.51 0.40 -20.40
CA ASN A 25 -16.59 -0.73 -20.22
C ASN A 25 -15.33 -0.44 -19.36
N LYS A 26 -15.34 0.66 -18.62
CA LYS A 26 -14.34 1.01 -17.61
C LYS A 26 -14.98 1.06 -16.22
N CYS A 27 -14.14 1.07 -15.20
CA CYS A 27 -14.57 1.37 -13.83
C CYS A 27 -14.01 2.75 -13.43
N VAL A 28 -14.81 3.53 -12.71
CA VAL A 28 -14.41 4.85 -12.20
C VAL A 28 -14.91 5.03 -10.76
N LEU A 29 -14.32 5.97 -10.04
CA LEU A 29 -14.90 6.45 -8.78
C LEU A 29 -16.25 7.13 -9.05
N PRO A 30 -17.32 6.78 -8.31
CA PRO A 30 -18.62 7.44 -8.43
C PRO A 30 -18.50 8.96 -8.35
N LEU A 31 -19.14 9.68 -9.27
CA LEU A 31 -19.11 11.16 -9.34
C LEU A 31 -20.52 11.71 -9.15
N GLY A 32 -20.68 12.63 -8.20
CA GLY A 32 -21.98 13.28 -7.99
C GLY A 32 -22.01 14.28 -6.85
N ALA A 33 -23.08 15.07 -6.80
CA ALA A 33 -23.32 16.03 -5.72
C ALA A 33 -23.72 15.35 -4.39
N GLN A 34 -24.30 14.16 -4.46
CA GLN A 34 -24.74 13.35 -3.32
C GLN A 34 -24.00 12.02 -3.32
N PRO A 35 -23.79 11.40 -2.15
CA PRO A 35 -23.14 10.10 -2.07
C PRO A 35 -23.97 9.03 -2.80
N PRO A 36 -23.32 8.04 -3.45
CA PRO A 36 -24.01 6.96 -4.16
C PRO A 36 -24.78 6.03 -3.22
N VAL A 37 -24.43 6.03 -1.94
CA VAL A 37 -25.06 5.27 -0.85
C VAL A 37 -25.29 6.23 0.30
N LYS A 38 -26.44 6.13 0.98
CA LYS A 38 -26.74 6.96 2.15
C LYS A 38 -25.84 6.57 3.32
N PRO A 39 -25.02 7.48 3.88
CA PRO A 39 -24.25 7.22 5.10
C PRO A 39 -25.20 7.03 6.30
N LEU A 40 -24.73 6.32 7.33
CA LEU A 40 -25.44 6.28 8.61
C LEU A 40 -25.34 7.65 9.30
N ALA A 41 -26.24 7.93 10.24
CA ALA A 41 -26.40 9.26 10.85
C ALA A 41 -25.09 9.81 11.46
N ASP A 42 -24.26 8.94 12.03
CA ASP A 42 -23.01 9.30 12.72
C ASP A 42 -21.74 8.97 11.89
N THR A 43 -21.88 8.68 10.60
CA THR A 43 -20.73 8.40 9.74
C THR A 43 -19.92 9.68 9.47
N THR A 44 -18.67 9.70 9.91
CA THR A 44 -17.71 10.74 9.51
C THR A 44 -17.40 10.66 8.02
N ILE A 45 -17.70 11.72 7.27
CA ILE A 45 -17.28 11.87 5.88
C ILE A 45 -16.01 12.71 5.83
N HIS A 46 -14.93 12.11 5.33
CA HIS A 46 -13.64 12.77 5.21
C HIS A 46 -13.50 13.47 3.85
N SER A 47 -12.95 14.69 3.85
CA SER A 47 -12.53 15.36 2.63
C SER A 47 -11.07 15.00 2.34
N ILE A 48 -10.82 14.43 1.16
CA ILE A 48 -9.50 13.96 0.73
C ILE A 48 -9.05 14.79 -0.47
N THR A 49 -8.01 15.59 -0.28
CA THR A 49 -7.46 16.41 -1.37
C THR A 49 -6.38 15.64 -2.11
N THR A 50 -6.51 15.58 -3.44
CA THR A 50 -5.49 15.05 -4.35
C THR A 50 -4.27 15.98 -4.42
N PRO A 51 -3.10 15.51 -4.88
CA PRO A 51 -1.95 16.38 -5.14
C PRO A 51 -2.23 17.53 -6.14
N MET A 52 -3.23 17.36 -7.02
CA MET A 52 -3.65 18.37 -7.99
C MET A 52 -4.73 19.33 -7.44
N GLY A 53 -5.07 19.25 -6.15
CA GLY A 53 -6.05 20.13 -5.50
C GLY A 53 -7.51 19.71 -5.64
N GLN A 54 -7.82 18.67 -6.43
CA GLN A 54 -9.18 18.12 -6.50
C GLN A 54 -9.59 17.52 -5.15
N VAL A 55 -10.79 17.84 -4.67
CA VAL A 55 -11.36 17.32 -3.43
C VAL A 55 -12.27 16.12 -3.74
N CYS A 56 -12.03 15.01 -3.04
CA CYS A 56 -12.89 13.84 -3.01
C CYS A 56 -13.49 13.65 -1.61
N LYS A 57 -14.56 12.89 -1.49
CA LYS A 57 -15.18 12.54 -0.21
C LYS A 57 -15.08 11.05 0.05
N ALA A 58 -14.74 10.66 1.28
CA ALA A 58 -14.54 9.26 1.65
C ALA A 58 -15.28 8.91 2.94
N PHE A 59 -15.89 7.72 2.98
CA PHE A 59 -16.52 7.16 4.19
C PHE A 59 -16.62 5.64 4.09
N SER A 60 -16.82 5.00 5.24
CA SER A 60 -17.07 3.56 5.34
C SER A 60 -18.55 3.25 5.55
N ILE A 61 -18.99 2.10 5.05
CA ILE A 61 -20.34 1.54 5.27
C ILE A 61 -20.23 0.20 5.98
N ASP A 62 -21.33 -0.23 6.62
CA ASP A 62 -21.38 -1.45 7.44
C ASP A 62 -21.92 -2.68 6.70
N GLU A 63 -22.44 -2.48 5.49
CA GLU A 63 -22.95 -3.55 4.62
C GLU A 63 -22.43 -3.35 3.20
N ALA A 64 -22.07 -4.46 2.54
CA ALA A 64 -21.62 -4.42 1.15
C ALA A 64 -22.75 -3.97 0.21
N VAL A 65 -22.42 -3.13 -0.77
CA VAL A 65 -23.35 -2.79 -1.85
C VAL A 65 -23.42 -3.96 -2.81
N HIS A 66 -24.61 -4.55 -2.96
CA HIS A 66 -24.86 -5.57 -3.97
C HIS A 66 -24.63 -5.02 -5.38
N GLU A 67 -23.90 -5.79 -6.19
CA GLU A 67 -23.64 -5.45 -7.58
C GLU A 67 -24.95 -5.26 -8.36
N ASN A 68 -25.00 -4.21 -9.16
CA ASN A 68 -26.12 -3.89 -10.04
C ASN A 68 -25.60 -3.35 -11.39
N GLU A 69 -26.50 -2.83 -12.23
CA GLU A 69 -26.13 -2.30 -13.55
C GLU A 69 -25.15 -1.12 -13.47
N LYS A 70 -25.16 -0.36 -12.37
CA LYS A 70 -24.35 0.85 -12.21
C LYS A 70 -23.14 0.66 -11.30
N PHE A 71 -23.29 -0.07 -10.19
CA PHE A 71 -22.26 -0.16 -9.15
C PHE A 71 -21.85 -1.59 -8.86
N PHE A 72 -20.60 -1.76 -8.44
CA PHE A 72 -20.05 -3.00 -7.89
C PHE A 72 -18.96 -2.67 -6.86
N MET A 73 -18.60 -3.64 -6.02
CA MET A 73 -17.52 -3.52 -5.06
C MET A 73 -16.37 -4.46 -5.43
N THR A 74 -15.12 -3.99 -5.29
CA THR A 74 -13.93 -4.82 -5.48
C THR A 74 -12.83 -4.41 -4.51
N GLY A 75 -11.94 -5.33 -4.15
CA GLY A 75 -10.83 -5.02 -3.23
C GLY A 75 -9.96 -3.90 -3.77
N LEU A 76 -9.49 -2.99 -2.91
CA LEU A 76 -8.69 -1.84 -3.30
C LEU A 76 -7.50 -2.23 -4.19
N ARG A 77 -6.79 -3.34 -3.89
CA ARG A 77 -5.69 -3.84 -4.73
C ARG A 77 -6.14 -4.30 -6.12
N ALA A 78 -7.28 -5.00 -6.20
CA ALA A 78 -7.84 -5.45 -7.47
C ALA A 78 -8.37 -4.28 -8.31
N SER A 79 -8.81 -3.20 -7.68
CA SER A 79 -9.30 -2.01 -8.39
C SER A 79 -8.27 -1.37 -9.32
N TYR A 80 -6.96 -1.61 -9.10
CA TYR A 80 -5.90 -1.14 -9.98
C TYR A 80 -6.05 -1.61 -11.43
N ASP A 81 -6.61 -2.81 -11.63
CA ASP A 81 -6.73 -3.40 -12.97
C ASP A 81 -7.76 -2.67 -13.84
N CYS A 82 -8.63 -1.85 -13.25
CA CYS A 82 -9.69 -1.14 -13.98
C CYS A 82 -9.72 0.38 -13.73
N LEU A 83 -9.22 0.87 -12.59
CA LEU A 83 -9.21 2.30 -12.27
C LEU A 83 -8.10 3.05 -13.02
N PRO A 84 -8.33 4.31 -13.43
CA PRO A 84 -7.25 5.23 -13.75
C PRO A 84 -6.27 5.34 -12.59
N TYR A 85 -4.96 5.38 -12.87
CA TYR A 85 -3.91 5.39 -11.84
C TYR A 85 -4.09 6.51 -10.80
N SER A 86 -4.46 7.72 -11.24
CA SER A 86 -4.72 8.86 -10.33
C SER A 86 -5.89 8.60 -9.37
N GLN A 87 -6.95 7.93 -9.84
CA GLN A 87 -8.09 7.53 -9.01
C GLN A 87 -7.71 6.41 -8.03
N TYR A 88 -6.88 5.48 -8.46
CA TYR A 88 -6.34 4.43 -7.58
C TYR A 88 -5.46 5.02 -6.46
N GLN A 89 -4.61 6.00 -6.76
CA GLN A 89 -3.76 6.65 -5.75
C GLN A 89 -4.59 7.37 -4.67
N ILE A 90 -5.64 8.11 -5.07
CA ILE A 90 -6.51 8.78 -4.10
C ILE A 90 -7.36 7.78 -3.31
N ALA A 91 -7.74 6.65 -3.91
CA ALA A 91 -8.39 5.54 -3.21
C ALA A 91 -7.49 4.93 -2.12
N GLY A 92 -6.21 4.73 -2.40
CA GLY A 92 -5.24 4.32 -1.39
C GLY A 92 -5.16 5.29 -0.21
N LYS A 93 -4.99 6.57 -0.50
CA LYS A 93 -4.94 7.62 0.54
C LYS A 93 -6.22 7.69 1.37
N ALA A 94 -7.38 7.57 0.72
CA ALA A 94 -8.67 7.56 1.41
C ALA A 94 -8.79 6.36 2.36
N HIS A 95 -8.39 5.17 1.90
CA HIS A 95 -8.39 3.95 2.70
C HIS A 95 -7.49 4.09 3.94
N GLU A 96 -6.28 4.63 3.81
CA GLU A 96 -5.37 4.88 4.93
C GLU A 96 -5.96 5.86 5.96
N ILE A 97 -6.60 6.94 5.51
CA ILE A 97 -7.24 7.92 6.38
C ILE A 97 -8.43 7.30 7.12
N LEU A 98 -9.28 6.53 6.44
CA LEU A 98 -10.40 5.82 7.06
C LEU A 98 -9.92 4.75 8.05
N HIS A 99 -8.84 4.03 7.70
CA HIS A 99 -8.20 3.07 8.59
C HIS A 99 -7.66 3.76 9.85
N TRP A 100 -6.91 4.86 9.71
CA TRP A 100 -6.41 5.62 10.85
C TRP A 100 -7.57 6.14 11.71
N ASP A 101 -8.60 6.73 11.11
CA ASP A 101 -9.73 7.29 11.84
C ASP A 101 -10.43 6.21 12.68
N LYS A 102 -10.69 5.04 12.09
CA LYS A 102 -11.29 3.89 12.79
C LYS A 102 -10.44 3.37 13.96
N ASN A 103 -9.11 3.41 13.84
CA ASN A 103 -8.18 2.80 14.81
C ASN A 103 -7.60 3.81 15.82
N SER A 104 -8.02 5.07 15.79
CA SER A 104 -7.52 6.14 16.66
C SER A 104 -8.60 6.76 17.56
N ASN A 105 -9.70 6.04 17.81
CA ASN A 105 -10.83 6.57 18.58
C ASN A 105 -10.49 6.88 20.05
N PHE A 106 -9.51 6.20 20.64
CA PHE A 106 -9.09 6.38 22.03
C PHE A 106 -7.59 6.68 22.11
N CYS A 107 -7.20 7.48 23.10
CA CYS A 107 -5.82 7.87 23.33
C CYS A 107 -5.00 6.66 23.80
N PRO A 108 -3.89 6.29 23.13
CA PRO A 108 -3.07 5.16 23.55
C PRO A 108 -2.38 5.40 24.91
N ALA A 109 -2.19 6.65 25.32
CA ALA A 109 -1.52 6.98 26.58
C ALA A 109 -2.44 6.89 27.82
N CYS A 110 -3.74 7.15 27.67
CA CYS A 110 -4.64 7.27 28.83
C CYS A 110 -6.07 6.73 28.65
N GLY A 111 -6.40 6.18 27.47
CA GLY A 111 -7.72 5.59 27.20
C GLY A 111 -8.87 6.57 26.98
N THR A 112 -8.65 7.89 27.06
CA THR A 112 -9.70 8.90 26.80
C THR A 112 -10.08 8.94 25.32
N PRO A 113 -11.38 9.05 24.95
CA PRO A 113 -11.79 9.30 23.58
C PRO A 113 -11.06 10.51 22.97
N THR A 114 -10.59 10.38 21.73
CA THR A 114 -9.89 11.47 21.03
C THR A 114 -10.87 12.35 20.27
N GLU A 115 -10.47 13.59 20.00
CA GLU A 115 -11.24 14.54 19.20
C GLU A 115 -10.49 14.91 17.93
N LYS A 116 -11.18 14.88 16.78
CA LYS A 116 -10.61 15.37 15.52
C LYS A 116 -10.42 16.89 15.61
N ARG A 117 -9.21 17.35 15.28
CA ARG A 117 -8.85 18.78 15.28
C ARG A 117 -8.51 19.30 13.89
N GLU A 118 -7.85 18.48 13.08
CA GLU A 118 -7.48 18.79 11.70
C GLU A 118 -7.85 17.61 10.78
N PRO A 119 -7.77 17.75 9.43
CA PRO A 119 -8.10 16.66 8.51
C PRO A 119 -7.39 15.34 8.80
N ILE A 120 -6.14 15.39 9.27
CA ILE A 120 -5.28 14.24 9.58
C ILE A 120 -4.70 14.29 11.00
N MET A 121 -5.34 15.01 11.93
CA MET A 121 -4.91 15.04 13.33
C MET A 121 -6.09 14.91 14.30
N LYS A 122 -5.92 14.02 15.29
CA LYS A 122 -6.76 13.92 16.48
C LYS A 122 -5.95 14.32 17.71
N LYS A 123 -6.63 14.87 18.71
CA LYS A 123 -6.03 15.26 19.98
C LYS A 123 -6.82 14.68 21.14
N CYS A 124 -6.10 14.15 22.14
CA CYS A 124 -6.69 13.74 23.39
C CYS A 124 -7.03 14.99 24.23
N PRO A 125 -8.30 15.20 24.63
CA PRO A 125 -8.68 16.38 25.42
C PRO A 125 -8.15 16.32 26.86
N ASN A 126 -7.81 15.14 27.37
CA ASN A 126 -7.35 14.95 28.74
C ASN A 126 -5.84 15.19 28.92
N CYS A 127 -5.00 14.47 28.15
CA CYS A 127 -3.54 14.56 28.28
C CYS A 127 -2.84 15.37 27.18
N GLY A 128 -3.59 15.86 26.18
CA GLY A 128 -3.04 16.66 25.08
C GLY A 128 -2.29 15.87 24.02
N ASN A 129 -2.19 14.54 24.11
CA ASN A 129 -1.51 13.71 23.11
C ASN A 129 -2.11 13.91 21.71
N GLU A 130 -1.25 14.11 20.71
CA GLU A 130 -1.64 14.28 19.31
C GLU A 130 -1.40 12.99 18.53
N LEU A 131 -2.36 12.63 17.69
CA LEU A 131 -2.34 11.41 16.88
C LEU A 131 -2.43 11.80 15.41
N TYR A 132 -1.53 11.24 14.62
CA TYR A 132 -1.47 11.34 13.16
C TYR A 132 -1.57 9.92 12.56
N PRO A 133 -1.89 9.77 11.26
CA PRO A 133 -1.82 8.49 10.58
C PRO A 133 -0.44 7.83 10.74
N ALA A 134 -0.42 6.61 11.29
CA ALA A 134 0.78 5.82 11.39
C ALA A 134 1.06 5.15 10.03
N ILE A 135 2.31 5.28 9.56
CA ILE A 135 2.78 4.68 8.31
C ILE A 135 3.87 3.67 8.66
N SER A 136 3.61 2.38 8.47
CA SER A 136 4.62 1.34 8.68
C SER A 136 5.58 1.30 7.48
N THR A 137 6.86 1.48 7.73
CA THR A 137 7.88 1.45 6.67
C THR A 137 8.45 0.05 6.51
N ALA A 138 8.53 -0.43 5.27
CA ALA A 138 9.16 -1.69 4.91
C ALA A 138 10.10 -1.50 3.72
N ILE A 139 11.18 -2.28 3.69
CA ILE A 139 12.14 -2.28 2.59
C ILE A 139 11.80 -3.33 1.54
N LEU A 140 12.31 -3.15 0.32
CA LEU A 140 12.43 -4.17 -0.71
C LEU A 140 13.88 -4.21 -1.18
N ALA A 141 14.52 -5.37 -1.16
CA ALA A 141 15.91 -5.50 -1.56
C ALA A 141 16.06 -6.31 -2.85
N LEU A 142 16.48 -5.63 -3.93
CA LEU A 142 16.94 -6.30 -5.16
C LEU A 142 18.43 -6.59 -5.04
N ILE A 143 18.77 -7.86 -4.94
CA ILE A 143 20.15 -8.32 -4.73
C ILE A 143 20.68 -8.89 -6.04
N GLN A 144 21.73 -8.27 -6.57
CA GLN A 144 22.36 -8.66 -7.83
C GLN A 144 23.57 -9.54 -7.59
N LYS A 145 23.73 -10.57 -8.42
CA LYS A 145 24.93 -11.41 -8.47
C LYS A 145 25.26 -11.70 -9.93
N GLU A 146 26.31 -11.07 -10.44
CA GLU A 146 26.72 -11.18 -11.85
C GLU A 146 25.55 -10.83 -12.80
N ASP A 147 25.09 -11.79 -13.60
CA ASP A 147 23.97 -11.67 -14.56
C ASP A 147 22.62 -12.16 -13.98
N SER A 148 22.56 -12.38 -12.66
CA SER A 148 21.39 -12.91 -11.96
C SER A 148 20.91 -12.00 -10.82
N LEU A 149 19.67 -12.20 -10.38
CA LEU A 149 19.10 -11.55 -9.19
C LEU A 149 18.47 -12.57 -8.24
N LEU A 150 18.49 -12.29 -6.93
CA LEU A 150 17.82 -13.12 -5.95
C LEU A 150 16.30 -12.86 -5.96
N LEU A 151 15.52 -13.93 -6.13
CA LEU A 151 14.08 -13.91 -5.91
C LEU A 151 13.69 -14.98 -4.88
N VAL A 152 12.77 -14.61 -3.99
CA VAL A 152 12.26 -15.45 -2.91
C VAL A 152 10.74 -15.62 -3.01
N HIS A 153 10.23 -16.76 -2.53
CA HIS A 153 8.81 -17.05 -2.42
C HIS A 153 8.39 -17.11 -0.95
N ALA A 154 7.55 -16.17 -0.54
CA ALA A 154 7.03 -16.11 0.82
C ALA A 154 6.01 -17.24 1.07
N ARG A 155 6.18 -17.95 2.18
CA ARG A 155 5.39 -19.14 2.55
C ARG A 155 3.91 -18.81 2.81
N ASN A 156 3.65 -17.66 3.40
CA ASN A 156 2.30 -17.17 3.68
C ASN A 156 1.59 -16.60 2.45
N PHE A 157 2.29 -16.48 1.31
CA PHE A 157 1.73 -15.98 0.09
C PHE A 157 1.13 -17.12 -0.74
N ARG A 158 -0.15 -16.97 -1.14
CA ARG A 158 -0.89 -18.04 -1.84
C ARG A 158 -0.69 -18.08 -3.36
N GLY A 159 -0.10 -17.04 -3.95
CA GLY A 159 0.17 -17.00 -5.38
C GLY A 159 1.56 -17.54 -5.71
N PRO A 160 1.81 -17.98 -6.96
CA PRO A 160 3.03 -18.69 -7.35
C PRO A 160 4.23 -17.77 -7.61
N PHE A 161 4.12 -16.47 -7.38
CA PHE A 161 5.15 -15.52 -7.80
C PHE A 161 6.28 -15.40 -6.79
N HIS A 162 7.50 -15.25 -7.29
CA HIS A 162 8.67 -14.90 -6.48
C HIS A 162 8.90 -13.39 -6.53
N SER A 163 9.33 -12.81 -5.42
CA SER A 163 9.54 -11.37 -5.25
C SER A 163 10.92 -11.10 -4.66
N LEU A 164 11.22 -9.83 -4.45
CA LEU A 164 12.38 -9.36 -3.70
C LEU A 164 12.21 -9.65 -2.20
N VAL A 165 13.32 -9.74 -1.47
CA VAL A 165 13.36 -9.79 0.00
C VAL A 165 12.74 -8.52 0.56
N ALA A 166 11.92 -8.64 1.60
CA ALA A 166 11.14 -7.53 2.12
C ALA A 166 10.84 -7.69 3.61
N GLY A 167 11.11 -6.66 4.39
CA GLY A 167 10.71 -6.65 5.80
C GLY A 167 10.60 -5.26 6.40
N PHE A 168 10.14 -5.21 7.64
CA PHE A 168 9.79 -3.97 8.31
C PHE A 168 11.02 -3.31 8.93
N LEU A 169 11.04 -1.97 8.88
CA LEU A 169 12.04 -1.19 9.60
C LEU A 169 11.81 -1.32 11.11
N GLU A 170 12.87 -1.66 11.87
CA GLU A 170 12.81 -1.70 13.33
C GLU A 170 13.24 -0.38 13.98
N THR A 171 12.92 -0.23 15.26
CA THR A 171 13.28 0.97 16.03
C THR A 171 14.79 1.08 16.20
N GLY A 172 15.35 2.22 15.81
CA GLY A 172 16.78 2.50 15.95
C GLY A 172 17.62 2.09 14.75
N GLU A 173 17.01 1.55 13.69
CA GLU A 173 17.68 1.20 12.45
C GLU A 173 17.56 2.32 11.40
N THR A 174 18.60 2.46 10.57
CA THR A 174 18.51 3.09 9.26
C THR A 174 17.86 2.13 8.25
N LEU A 175 17.42 2.66 7.10
CA LEU A 175 16.85 1.82 6.05
C LEU A 175 17.89 0.86 5.46
N GLU A 176 19.14 1.30 5.34
CA GLU A 176 20.25 0.48 4.87
C GLU A 176 20.60 -0.66 5.85
N GLU A 177 20.55 -0.40 7.15
CA GLU A 177 20.70 -1.44 8.18
C GLU A 177 19.57 -2.47 8.12
N CYS A 178 18.32 -2.01 7.98
CA CYS A 178 17.17 -2.90 7.79
C CYS A 178 17.32 -3.76 6.54
N VAL A 179 17.77 -3.20 5.40
CA VAL A 179 18.07 -3.98 4.19
C VAL A 179 19.13 -5.06 4.47
N ALA A 180 20.20 -4.73 5.19
CA ALA A 180 21.24 -5.70 5.52
C ALA A 180 20.75 -6.79 6.49
N ARG A 181 19.93 -6.42 7.49
CA ARG A 181 19.34 -7.34 8.46
C ARG A 181 18.38 -8.32 7.79
N GLU A 182 17.37 -7.83 7.08
CA GLU A 182 16.33 -8.66 6.44
C GLU A 182 16.95 -9.65 5.45
N VAL A 183 17.94 -9.22 4.65
CA VAL A 183 18.63 -10.13 3.73
C VAL A 183 19.43 -11.20 4.46
N MET A 184 20.08 -10.85 5.57
CA MET A 184 20.80 -11.82 6.39
C MET A 184 19.85 -12.81 7.07
N GLU A 185 18.77 -12.32 7.69
CA GLU A 185 17.81 -13.14 8.43
C GLU A 185 17.06 -14.10 7.50
N GLU A 186 16.50 -13.59 6.41
CA GLU A 186 15.67 -14.39 5.52
C GLU A 186 16.48 -15.37 4.65
N THR A 187 17.73 -15.02 4.29
CA THR A 187 18.48 -15.73 3.24
C THR A 187 19.88 -16.19 3.62
N GLY A 188 20.43 -15.73 4.75
CA GLY A 188 21.80 -16.02 5.19
C GLY A 188 22.89 -15.35 4.35
N LEU A 189 22.54 -14.41 3.47
CA LEU A 189 23.48 -13.76 2.54
C LEU A 189 24.00 -12.43 3.09
N LYS A 190 25.26 -12.12 2.76
CA LYS A 190 25.84 -10.78 2.95
C LYS A 190 25.76 -9.99 1.66
N ILE A 191 25.51 -8.70 1.81
CA ILE A 191 25.36 -7.75 0.71
C ILE A 191 26.21 -6.50 0.93
N LYS A 192 26.46 -5.78 -0.14
CA LYS A 192 27.19 -4.50 -0.14
C LYS A 192 26.59 -3.54 -1.18
N ASN A 193 27.11 -2.31 -1.22
CA ASN A 193 26.72 -1.29 -2.18
C ASN A 193 25.20 -1.00 -2.19
N ILE A 194 24.58 -0.96 -1.01
CA ILE A 194 23.16 -0.68 -0.83
C ILE A 194 22.86 0.73 -1.36
N LYS A 195 21.92 0.83 -2.31
CA LYS A 195 21.54 2.07 -2.99
C LYS A 195 20.03 2.19 -3.06
N TYR A 196 19.50 3.34 -2.65
CA TYR A 196 18.09 3.67 -2.82
C TYR A 196 17.68 3.63 -4.29
N PHE A 197 16.51 3.04 -4.56
CA PHE A 197 15.89 2.99 -5.89
C PHE A 197 14.68 3.93 -6.00
N GLY A 198 13.77 3.85 -5.03
CA GLY A 198 12.46 4.51 -5.10
C GLY A 198 11.56 4.07 -3.97
N ASN A 199 10.38 4.66 -3.84
CA ASN A 199 9.38 4.23 -2.86
C ASN A 199 7.97 4.22 -3.45
N GLN A 200 7.04 3.54 -2.78
CA GLN A 200 5.65 3.46 -3.16
C GLN A 200 4.75 3.36 -1.92
N PRO A 201 3.69 4.18 -1.80
CA PRO A 201 2.65 3.98 -0.80
C PRO A 201 2.03 2.59 -0.91
N TRP A 202 1.81 1.95 0.23
CA TRP A 202 1.30 0.58 0.35
C TRP A 202 0.10 0.56 1.31
N PRO A 203 -1.11 0.94 0.83
CA PRO A 203 -2.28 1.23 1.65
C PRO A 203 -3.02 -0.04 2.12
N TYR A 204 -2.27 -1.03 2.62
CA TYR A 204 -2.77 -2.37 2.99
C TYR A 204 -2.27 -2.82 4.38
N PRO A 205 -2.70 -2.17 5.48
CA PRO A 205 -3.68 -1.09 5.52
C PRO A 205 -3.10 0.32 5.47
N SER A 206 -1.84 0.52 5.90
CA SER A 206 -1.17 1.83 5.97
C SER A 206 0.34 1.65 6.04
N GLY A 207 1.04 1.89 4.92
CA GLY A 207 2.47 1.60 4.85
C GLY A 207 3.20 2.27 3.71
N LEU A 208 4.53 2.27 3.81
CA LEU A 208 5.43 2.80 2.81
C LEU A 208 6.47 1.73 2.46
N MET A 209 6.48 1.33 1.20
CA MET A 209 7.48 0.41 0.68
C MET A 209 8.66 1.20 0.09
N VAL A 210 9.88 0.87 0.48
CA VAL A 210 11.11 1.55 0.05
C VAL A 210 12.05 0.56 -0.63
N GLY A 211 12.31 0.75 -1.91
CA GLY A 211 13.14 -0.13 -2.72
C GLY A 211 14.62 0.24 -2.65
N PHE A 212 15.46 -0.78 -2.50
CA PHE A 212 16.91 -0.73 -2.53
C PHE A 212 17.48 -1.75 -3.50
N ILE A 213 18.61 -1.40 -4.09
CA ILE A 213 19.43 -2.29 -4.90
C ILE A 213 20.72 -2.55 -4.11
N ALA A 214 21.16 -3.80 -4.08
CA ALA A 214 22.41 -4.20 -3.45
C ALA A 214 23.14 -5.24 -4.30
N ASP A 215 24.43 -5.39 -4.06
CA ASP A 215 25.26 -6.42 -4.69
C ASP A 215 25.50 -7.54 -3.69
N TYR A 216 25.40 -8.79 -4.15
CA TYR A 216 25.84 -9.96 -3.42
C TYR A 216 27.31 -9.82 -3.03
N GLU A 217 27.63 -10.10 -1.77
CA GLU A 217 28.99 -10.12 -1.28
C GLU A 217 29.49 -11.54 -1.01
N SER A 218 28.79 -12.30 -0.17
CA SER A 218 29.19 -13.65 0.23
C SER A 218 28.03 -14.42 0.91
N GLY A 219 28.26 -15.70 1.19
CA GLY A 219 27.30 -16.57 1.88
C GLY A 219 26.61 -17.58 0.94
N GLU A 220 25.92 -18.53 1.55
CA GLU A 220 25.11 -19.55 0.89
C GLU A 220 23.65 -19.36 1.32
N ILE A 221 22.72 -19.59 0.39
CA ILE A 221 21.29 -19.41 0.67
C ILE A 221 20.87 -20.39 1.77
N LYS A 222 20.43 -19.84 2.89
CA LYS A 222 19.81 -20.55 4.01
C LYS A 222 18.53 -19.80 4.35
N LEU A 223 17.41 -20.35 3.90
CA LEU A 223 16.12 -19.69 4.03
C LEU A 223 15.61 -19.81 5.45
N GLN A 224 15.05 -18.71 5.97
CA GLN A 224 14.23 -18.75 7.17
C GLN A 224 12.92 -19.48 6.86
N GLU A 225 12.81 -20.73 7.32
CA GLU A 225 11.71 -21.60 6.93
C GLU A 225 10.33 -21.08 7.38
N GLU A 226 10.27 -20.30 8.46
CA GLU A 226 9.03 -19.68 8.94
C GLU A 226 8.45 -18.69 7.92
N GLU A 227 9.30 -18.07 7.09
CA GLU A 227 8.92 -16.98 6.21
C GLU A 227 8.96 -17.35 4.73
N LEU A 228 9.98 -18.10 4.30
CA LEU A 228 10.26 -18.39 2.91
C LEU A 228 10.19 -19.89 2.61
N SER A 229 9.63 -20.23 1.45
CA SER A 229 9.58 -21.61 0.95
C SER A 229 10.60 -21.89 -0.16
N GLU A 230 11.06 -20.85 -0.86
CA GLU A 230 12.05 -20.97 -1.93
C GLU A 230 12.82 -19.66 -2.10
N GLY A 231 14.09 -19.75 -2.50
CA GLY A 231 14.92 -18.59 -2.82
C GLY A 231 16.09 -19.02 -3.70
N ARG A 232 16.24 -18.37 -4.85
CA ARG A 232 17.30 -18.68 -5.83
C ARG A 232 17.73 -17.44 -6.59
N PHE A 233 18.96 -17.48 -7.09
CA PHE A 233 19.41 -16.53 -8.10
C PHE A 233 18.87 -16.94 -9.47
N TYR A 234 18.20 -16.01 -10.16
CA TYR A 234 17.62 -16.22 -11.47
C TYR A 234 18.28 -15.30 -12.49
N THR A 235 18.65 -15.86 -13.64
CA THR A 235 19.08 -15.08 -14.79
C THR A 235 17.86 -14.52 -15.52
N LYS A 236 18.05 -13.47 -16.32
CA LYS A 236 16.98 -12.80 -17.08
C LYS A 236 16.19 -13.76 -17.98
N ASP A 237 16.84 -14.79 -18.52
CA ASP A 237 16.23 -15.75 -19.44
C ASP A 237 15.45 -16.87 -18.72
N HIS A 238 15.57 -16.97 -17.39
CA HIS A 238 14.98 -18.05 -16.58
C HIS A 238 14.22 -17.50 -15.37
N LEU A 239 13.55 -16.36 -15.52
CA LEU A 239 12.75 -15.76 -14.43
C LEU A 239 11.50 -16.60 -14.12
N PRO A 240 11.11 -16.73 -12.83
CA PRO A 240 9.87 -17.38 -12.42
C PRO A 240 8.67 -16.46 -12.70
N GLU A 241 7.49 -16.85 -12.21
CA GLU A 241 6.34 -15.93 -12.20
C GLU A 241 6.65 -14.71 -11.31
N LEU A 242 6.41 -13.51 -11.84
CA LEU A 242 6.78 -12.26 -11.19
C LEU A 242 5.54 -11.53 -10.63
N PRO A 243 5.73 -10.61 -9.66
CA PRO A 243 4.64 -9.79 -9.17
C PRO A 243 4.00 -8.94 -10.28
N ARG A 244 2.76 -8.53 -10.07
CA ARG A 244 2.03 -7.66 -11.00
C ARG A 244 2.72 -6.30 -11.17
N ARG A 245 2.60 -5.71 -12.36
CA ARG A 245 3.25 -4.44 -12.78
C ARG A 245 2.95 -3.22 -11.90
N LEU A 246 1.89 -3.26 -11.10
CA LEU A 246 1.61 -2.24 -10.10
C LEU A 246 2.71 -2.13 -9.03
N SER A 247 3.32 -3.24 -8.63
CA SER A 247 4.14 -3.28 -7.41
C SER A 247 5.51 -2.63 -7.62
N LEU A 248 6.07 -2.07 -6.55
CA LEU A 248 7.44 -1.55 -6.56
C LEU A 248 8.45 -2.66 -6.87
N ALA A 249 8.26 -3.85 -6.32
CA ALA A 249 9.07 -5.03 -6.63
C ALA A 249 9.13 -5.31 -8.13
N ARG A 250 7.98 -5.27 -8.82
CA ARG A 250 7.94 -5.50 -10.26
C ARG A 250 8.66 -4.40 -11.04
N LYS A 251 8.50 -3.13 -10.65
CA LYS A 251 9.22 -2.00 -11.27
C LYS A 251 10.74 -2.14 -11.13
N MET A 252 11.21 -2.59 -9.97
CA MET A 252 12.63 -2.83 -9.71
C MET A 252 13.18 -3.98 -10.55
N ILE A 253 12.43 -5.08 -10.67
CA ILE A 253 12.81 -6.23 -11.49
C ILE A 253 12.83 -5.84 -12.98
N ASP A 254 11.80 -5.13 -13.47
CA ASP A 254 11.75 -4.65 -14.86
C ASP A 254 12.95 -3.72 -15.17
N TRP A 255 13.31 -2.81 -14.25
CA TRP A 255 14.52 -1.97 -14.37
C TRP A 255 15.81 -2.79 -14.48
N TRP A 256 15.94 -3.86 -13.69
CA TRP A 256 17.10 -4.73 -13.76
C TRP A 256 17.17 -5.46 -15.11
N ILE A 257 16.04 -6.00 -15.60
CA ILE A 257 15.93 -6.67 -16.90
C ILE A 257 16.37 -5.73 -18.04
N GLU A 258 15.97 -4.46 -17.98
CA GLU A 258 16.29 -3.45 -18.98
C GLU A 258 17.78 -3.07 -19.00
N LYS A 259 18.48 -3.17 -17.86
CA LYS A 259 19.91 -2.88 -17.74
C LYS A 259 20.82 -3.99 -18.24
N GLN A 260 20.36 -5.25 -18.22
CA GLN A 260 21.10 -6.41 -18.72
C GLN A 260 21.04 -6.49 -20.27
N LYS A 261 21.31 -5.39 -20.96
CA LYS A 261 21.34 -5.29 -22.44
C LYS A 261 22.75 -5.25 -22.96
#